data_AF-A0A537VT43-F1
#
_entry.id   AF-A0A537VT43-F1
#
_cell.length_a   1.000
_cell.length_b   1.000
_cell.length_c   1.000
_cell.angle_alpha   90.00
_cell.angle_beta   90.00
_cell.angle_gamma   90.00
#
_symmetry.space_group_name_H-M   'P 1'
#
loop_
_entity.id
_entity.type
_entity.pdbx_description
1 polymer ?
#
loop_
_entity_poly.entity_id
_entity_poly.type
_entity_poly.pdbx_seq_one_letter_code
_entity_poly.pdbx_strand_id
1 'polypeptide(L)'
;MNNDRTPMLADLHAHASPASADARATVEELARAASDLGLEAVAMTDHGPADLRATSAAFEAQGVVLIGGREVVCDLGHVVVLATDVDWLEGLPTRCPLPLPDSRSGPAALIWAHPAGWRTGGTLIPPDPSRGAEHLHAVEVLNGERLHQTGGVALAEDLARRLGLPGSGGSDAHDAPALGRCLTDVSGATDVASFIEGLASGYAAAVLSQRWARARGYDYRRPDLVPYLR
;
A
#
# COMPACT_ATOMS: atom_id res chain seq x y z
N MET A 1 16.43 -10.24 27.39
CA MET A 1 16.71 -10.83 26.07
C MET A 1 16.25 -9.80 25.06
N ASN A 2 17.18 -9.08 24.43
CA ASN A 2 16.85 -8.11 23.40
C ASN A 2 16.31 -8.88 22.19
N ASN A 3 15.00 -8.82 22.00
CA ASN A 3 14.38 -9.23 20.75
C ASN A 3 14.43 -8.00 19.83
N ASP A 4 15.64 -7.54 19.49
CA ASP A 4 15.86 -6.51 18.47
C ASP A 4 15.63 -7.17 17.10
N ARG A 5 14.36 -7.48 16.81
CA ARG A 5 13.92 -7.76 15.44
C ARG A 5 13.53 -6.42 14.84
N THR A 6 14.12 -6.11 13.69
CA THR A 6 13.87 -4.88 12.93
C THR A 6 12.37 -4.75 12.64
N PRO A 7 11.77 -3.55 12.80
CA PRO A 7 10.37 -3.31 12.44
C PRO A 7 10.17 -3.57 10.95
N MET A 8 9.11 -4.33 10.62
CA MET A 8 8.76 -4.67 9.24
C MET A 8 8.35 -3.41 8.45
N LEU A 9 9.19 -2.99 7.50
CA LEU A 9 8.87 -1.94 6.52
C LEU A 9 8.35 -2.57 5.22
N ALA A 10 7.15 -2.17 4.81
CA ALA A 10 6.48 -2.78 3.66
C ALA A 10 6.04 -1.76 2.61
N ASP A 11 6.21 -2.07 1.34
CA ASP A 11 5.49 -1.39 0.26
C ASP A 11 4.10 -2.02 0.13
N LEU A 12 3.03 -1.27 0.40
CA LEU A 12 1.68 -1.84 0.49
C LEU A 12 0.87 -1.78 -0.80
N HIS A 13 1.45 -1.29 -1.90
CA HIS A 13 0.69 -1.04 -3.12
C HIS A 13 1.58 -1.23 -4.36
N ALA A 14 1.45 -2.37 -5.03
CA ALA A 14 2.20 -2.70 -6.24
C ALA A 14 1.44 -3.65 -7.15
N HIS A 15 1.71 -3.54 -8.44
CA HIS A 15 0.97 -4.20 -9.53
C HIS A 15 1.91 -4.90 -10.50
N ALA A 16 1.57 -6.13 -10.88
CA ALA A 16 2.30 -6.98 -11.81
C ALA A 16 1.44 -7.39 -13.02
N SER A 17 2.09 -7.46 -14.18
CA SER A 17 1.51 -8.09 -15.37
C SER A 17 1.57 -9.63 -15.22
N PRO A 18 0.54 -10.37 -15.68
CA PRO A 18 -0.66 -9.89 -16.38
C PRO A 18 -1.87 -9.64 -15.49
N ALA A 19 -1.77 -9.87 -14.16
CA ALA A 19 -2.89 -9.74 -13.23
C ALA A 19 -3.43 -8.30 -13.21
N SER A 20 -2.56 -7.31 -13.40
CA SER A 20 -2.90 -5.91 -13.65
C SER A 20 -2.55 -5.54 -15.09
N ALA A 21 -3.55 -5.09 -15.84
CA ALA A 21 -3.41 -4.78 -17.28
C ALA A 21 -2.63 -3.48 -17.56
N ASP A 22 -2.52 -2.61 -16.56
CA ASP A 22 -1.75 -1.37 -16.55
C ASP A 22 -0.32 -1.55 -16.01
N ALA A 23 0.00 -2.71 -15.45
CA ALA A 23 1.36 -3.06 -15.04
C ALA A 23 2.23 -3.48 -16.22
N ARG A 24 3.52 -3.13 -16.15
CA ARG A 24 4.55 -3.48 -17.12
C ARG A 24 5.53 -4.51 -16.59
N ALA A 25 5.76 -4.53 -15.28
CA ALA A 25 6.70 -5.45 -14.65
C ALA A 25 6.03 -6.80 -14.36
N THR A 26 6.80 -7.89 -14.46
CA THR A 26 6.36 -9.20 -13.97
C THR A 26 6.57 -9.33 -12.47
N VAL A 27 5.93 -10.33 -11.85
CA VAL A 27 6.16 -10.69 -10.44
C VAL A 27 7.65 -10.91 -10.16
N GLU A 28 8.38 -11.60 -11.04
CA GLU A 28 9.80 -11.88 -10.85
C GLU A 28 10.67 -10.63 -10.98
N GLU A 29 10.29 -9.69 -11.84
CA GLU A 29 10.97 -8.39 -11.95
C GLU A 29 10.78 -7.56 -10.69
N LEU A 30 9.57 -7.53 -10.13
CA LEU A 30 9.28 -6.86 -8.87
C LEU A 30 9.98 -7.54 -7.69
N ALA A 31 9.98 -8.87 -7.61
CA ALA A 31 10.67 -9.60 -6.55
C ALA A 31 12.18 -9.34 -6.57
N ARG A 32 12.81 -9.33 -7.76
CA ARG A 32 14.23 -8.96 -7.90
C ARG A 32 14.46 -7.51 -7.48
N ALA A 33 13.63 -6.58 -7.95
CA ALA A 33 13.77 -5.17 -7.59
C ALA A 33 13.59 -4.92 -6.09
N ALA A 34 12.67 -5.63 -5.43
CA ALA A 34 12.48 -5.57 -3.98
C ALA A 34 13.75 -6.01 -3.25
N SER A 35 14.37 -7.11 -3.68
CA SER A 35 15.64 -7.61 -3.13
C SER A 35 16.79 -6.62 -3.36
N ASP A 36 16.94 -6.08 -4.58
CA ASP A 36 17.96 -5.07 -4.92
C ASP A 36 17.79 -3.75 -4.15
N LEU A 37 16.56 -3.45 -3.72
CA LEU A 37 16.22 -2.31 -2.87
C LEU A 37 16.42 -2.62 -1.37
N GLY A 38 16.57 -3.89 -1.00
CA GLY A 38 16.62 -4.33 0.39
C GLY A 38 15.28 -4.18 1.12
N LEU A 39 14.16 -4.29 0.40
CA LEU A 39 12.83 -4.27 1.01
C LEU A 39 12.60 -5.54 1.81
N GLU A 40 12.00 -5.40 3.00
CA GLU A 40 11.68 -6.53 3.87
C GLU A 40 10.38 -7.20 3.44
N ALA A 41 9.38 -6.39 3.06
CA ALA A 41 8.09 -6.88 2.61
C ALA A 41 7.49 -6.04 1.47
N VAL A 42 6.66 -6.69 0.66
CA VAL A 42 5.85 -6.07 -0.40
C VAL A 42 4.45 -6.68 -0.38
N ALA A 43 3.42 -5.86 -0.51
CA ALA A 43 2.08 -6.32 -0.83
C ALA A 43 1.86 -6.22 -2.34
N MET A 44 1.49 -7.36 -2.96
CA MET A 44 1.02 -7.36 -4.34
C MET A 44 -0.49 -7.18 -4.34
N THR A 45 -0.97 -6.12 -4.99
CA THR A 45 -2.35 -5.62 -4.89
C THR A 45 -3.02 -5.50 -6.24
N ASP A 46 -2.83 -6.50 -7.10
CA ASP A 46 -3.30 -6.46 -8.48
C ASP A 46 -4.82 -6.24 -8.64
N HIS A 47 -5.23 -5.58 -9.73
CA HIS A 47 -6.64 -5.32 -10.05
C HIS A 47 -7.42 -6.60 -10.40
N GLY A 48 -6.74 -7.52 -11.07
CA GLY A 48 -7.29 -8.78 -11.57
C GLY A 48 -6.98 -9.97 -10.66
N PRO A 49 -7.48 -11.17 -11.02
CA PRO A 49 -7.11 -12.39 -10.35
C PRO A 49 -5.60 -12.66 -10.48
N ALA A 50 -4.95 -12.93 -9.36
CA ALA A 50 -3.55 -13.33 -9.27
C ALA A 50 -3.45 -14.69 -8.55
N ASP A 51 -2.38 -15.43 -8.81
CA ASP A 51 -1.97 -16.59 -7.99
C ASP A 51 -1.02 -16.09 -6.91
N LEU A 52 -1.56 -15.75 -5.74
CA LEU A 52 -0.79 -15.17 -4.64
C LEU A 52 0.16 -16.20 -4.01
N ARG A 53 -0.12 -17.50 -4.15
CA ARG A 53 0.79 -18.55 -3.65
C ARG A 53 2.05 -18.63 -4.52
N ALA A 54 1.89 -18.64 -5.84
CA ALA A 54 3.01 -18.58 -6.78
C ALA A 54 3.76 -17.25 -6.64
N THR A 55 3.04 -16.14 -6.47
CA THR A 55 3.63 -14.82 -6.21
C THR A 55 4.46 -14.84 -4.92
N SER A 56 3.95 -15.43 -3.83
CA SER A 56 4.68 -15.53 -2.56
C SER A 56 5.99 -16.29 -2.74
N ALA A 57 5.93 -17.44 -3.43
CA ALA A 57 7.12 -18.24 -3.70
C ALA A 57 8.19 -17.47 -4.51
N ALA A 58 7.78 -16.61 -5.45
CA ALA A 58 8.71 -15.80 -6.24
C ALA A 58 9.42 -14.72 -5.39
N PHE A 59 8.70 -14.06 -4.48
CA PHE A 59 9.28 -13.10 -3.53
C PHE A 59 10.16 -13.77 -2.48
N GLU A 60 9.72 -14.90 -1.93
CA GLU A 60 10.49 -15.70 -0.97
C GLU A 60 11.82 -16.20 -1.56
N ALA A 61 11.82 -16.59 -2.85
CA ALA A 61 13.04 -16.97 -3.56
C ALA A 61 14.06 -15.81 -3.69
N GLN A 62 13.62 -14.56 -3.51
CA GLN A 62 14.47 -13.37 -3.47
C GLN A 62 14.74 -12.85 -2.05
N GLY A 63 14.26 -13.56 -1.03
CA GLY A 63 14.43 -13.20 0.38
C GLY A 63 13.50 -12.08 0.86
N VAL A 64 12.40 -11.82 0.16
CA VAL A 64 11.42 -10.76 0.49
C VAL A 64 10.11 -11.40 0.92
N VAL A 65 9.47 -10.86 1.96
CA VAL A 65 8.17 -11.35 2.43
C VAL A 65 7.05 -10.80 1.55
N LEU A 66 6.15 -11.66 1.08
CA LEU A 66 4.92 -11.21 0.43
C LEU A 66 3.81 -11.02 1.48
N ILE A 67 3.15 -9.87 1.44
CA ILE A 67 1.86 -9.62 2.09
C ILE A 67 0.77 -9.84 1.03
N GLY A 68 -0.18 -10.73 1.31
CA GLY A 68 -1.32 -10.96 0.42
C GLY A 68 -2.15 -9.68 0.28
N GLY A 69 -2.33 -9.19 -0.95
CA GLY A 69 -3.06 -7.96 -1.24
C GLY A 69 -4.00 -8.06 -2.44
N ARG A 70 -4.90 -7.07 -2.56
CA ARG A 70 -5.71 -6.80 -3.75
C ARG A 70 -6.21 -5.36 -3.77
N GLU A 71 -6.12 -4.66 -4.89
CA GLU A 71 -6.82 -3.38 -5.07
C GLU A 71 -8.22 -3.66 -5.64
N VAL A 72 -9.25 -3.24 -4.91
CA VAL A 72 -10.65 -3.34 -5.34
C VAL A 72 -11.23 -1.95 -5.58
N VAL A 73 -12.20 -1.91 -6.48
CA VAL A 73 -12.96 -0.70 -6.81
C VAL A 73 -14.29 -0.70 -6.06
N CYS A 74 -14.60 0.39 -5.38
CA CYS A 74 -15.85 0.62 -4.67
C CYS A 74 -16.35 2.06 -4.88
N ASP A 75 -17.35 2.48 -4.11
CA ASP A 75 -17.93 3.83 -4.21
C ASP A 75 -17.03 4.93 -3.61
N LEU A 76 -16.01 4.55 -2.82
CA LEU A 76 -14.91 5.42 -2.39
C LEU A 76 -13.76 5.52 -3.41
N GLY A 77 -13.93 4.96 -4.62
CA GLY A 77 -12.82 4.82 -5.56
C GLY A 77 -12.10 3.51 -5.32
N HIS A 78 -10.80 3.55 -5.02
CA HIS A 78 -9.99 2.33 -4.88
C HIS A 78 -9.63 2.05 -3.41
N VAL A 79 -9.59 0.76 -3.05
CA VAL A 79 -9.25 0.28 -1.72
C VAL A 79 -8.25 -0.86 -1.87
N VAL A 80 -7.09 -0.73 -1.21
CA VAL A 80 -6.16 -1.85 -1.03
C VAL A 80 -6.67 -2.71 0.12
N VAL A 81 -6.86 -3.99 -0.14
CA VAL A 81 -7.26 -5.01 0.83
C VAL A 81 -6.06 -5.90 1.09
N LEU A 82 -5.67 -6.05 2.35
CA LEU A 82 -4.61 -6.97 2.80
C LEU A 82 -5.23 -8.07 3.65
N ALA A 83 -4.83 -9.33 3.46
CA ALA A 83 -5.29 -10.43 4.30
C ALA A 83 -4.34 -11.62 4.29
N THR A 84 -4.38 -12.42 5.37
CA THR A 84 -3.71 -13.74 5.40
C THR A 84 -4.53 -14.84 4.74
N ASP A 85 -5.85 -14.65 4.60
CA ASP A 85 -6.74 -15.59 3.90
C ASP A 85 -6.62 -15.40 2.38
N VAL A 86 -5.63 -16.07 1.80
CA VAL A 86 -5.32 -16.00 0.37
C VAL A 86 -6.52 -16.39 -0.49
N ASP A 87 -7.21 -17.48 -0.15
CA ASP A 87 -8.33 -17.98 -0.94
C ASP A 87 -9.53 -17.01 -0.87
N TRP A 88 -9.68 -16.24 0.22
CA TRP A 88 -10.72 -15.21 0.32
C TRP A 88 -10.34 -14.01 -0.54
N LEU A 89 -9.09 -13.59 -0.48
CA LEU A 89 -8.56 -12.43 -1.20
C LEU A 89 -8.60 -12.64 -2.72
N GLU A 90 -8.19 -13.81 -3.22
CA GLU A 90 -8.27 -14.16 -4.64
C GLU A 90 -9.72 -14.26 -5.14
N GLY A 91 -10.64 -14.64 -4.25
CA GLY A 91 -12.07 -14.74 -4.52
C GLY A 91 -12.82 -13.41 -4.57
N LEU A 92 -12.22 -12.30 -4.14
CA LEU A 92 -12.85 -10.99 -4.23
C LEU A 92 -12.98 -10.55 -5.70
N PRO A 93 -14.14 -10.04 -6.15
CA PRO A 93 -14.25 -9.44 -7.47
C PRO A 93 -13.52 -8.09 -7.52
N THR A 94 -13.09 -7.67 -8.72
CA THR A 94 -12.45 -6.36 -8.93
C THR A 94 -13.31 -5.20 -8.43
N ARG A 95 -14.64 -5.28 -8.56
CA ARG A 95 -15.57 -4.29 -7.99
C ARG A 95 -16.32 -4.89 -6.80
N CYS A 96 -16.15 -4.29 -5.63
CA CYS A 96 -16.81 -4.69 -4.40
C CYS A 96 -17.49 -3.47 -3.74
N PRO A 97 -18.77 -3.54 -3.33
CA PRO A 97 -19.32 -2.55 -2.42
C PRO A 97 -18.68 -2.69 -1.03
N LEU A 98 -18.70 -1.62 -0.23
CA LEU A 98 -18.37 -1.68 1.19
C LEU A 98 -19.67 -1.84 2.01
N PRO A 99 -19.65 -2.58 3.13
CA PRO A 99 -18.53 -3.38 3.64
C PRO A 99 -18.22 -4.59 2.75
N LEU A 100 -16.94 -5.00 2.73
CA LEU A 100 -16.54 -6.27 2.13
C LEU A 100 -17.11 -7.46 2.94
N PRO A 101 -17.30 -8.64 2.32
CA PRO A 101 -17.60 -9.85 3.08
C PRO A 101 -16.45 -10.17 4.03
N ASP A 102 -16.73 -10.66 5.23
CA ASP A 102 -15.68 -10.98 6.21
C ASP A 102 -14.67 -12.01 5.68
N SER A 103 -13.40 -11.84 6.04
CA SER A 103 -12.38 -12.88 5.86
C SER A 103 -12.79 -14.13 6.63
N ARG A 104 -12.56 -15.31 6.05
CA ARG A 104 -12.94 -16.57 6.71
C ARG A 104 -11.89 -16.99 7.76
N SER A 105 -10.68 -16.45 7.67
CA SER A 105 -9.58 -16.77 8.56
C SER A 105 -8.57 -15.64 8.68
N GLY A 106 -7.96 -15.50 9.86
CA GLY A 106 -6.91 -14.51 10.12
C GLY A 106 -7.32 -13.05 9.91
N PRO A 107 -6.36 -12.12 10.05
CA PRO A 107 -6.64 -10.69 9.96
C PRO A 107 -6.80 -10.20 8.52
N ALA A 108 -7.55 -9.11 8.38
CA ALA A 108 -7.65 -8.34 7.15
C ALA A 108 -7.61 -6.83 7.47
N ALA A 109 -7.10 -6.04 6.53
CA ALA A 109 -7.04 -4.59 6.63
C ALA A 109 -7.42 -3.94 5.29
N LEU A 110 -8.06 -2.78 5.36
CA LEU A 110 -8.54 -2.01 4.22
C LEU A 110 -7.92 -0.62 4.26
N ILE A 111 -7.30 -0.20 3.17
CA ILE A 111 -6.59 1.07 3.03
C ILE A 111 -7.24 1.86 1.91
N TRP A 112 -7.59 3.12 2.15
CA TRP A 112 -8.05 4.00 1.07
C TRP A 112 -6.89 4.30 0.13
N ALA A 113 -6.90 3.73 -1.07
CA ALA A 113 -5.85 3.92 -2.06
C ALA A 113 -6.00 5.29 -2.74
N HIS A 114 -4.90 6.05 -2.77
CA HIS A 114 -4.74 7.35 -3.44
C HIS A 114 -5.99 8.24 -3.44
N PRO A 115 -6.64 8.54 -2.28
CA PRO A 115 -7.85 9.35 -2.24
C PRO A 115 -7.63 10.78 -2.78
N ALA A 116 -6.40 11.28 -2.68
CA ALA A 116 -6.01 12.58 -3.24
C ALA A 116 -5.66 12.53 -4.75
N GLY A 117 -5.70 11.36 -5.39
CA GLY A 117 -5.40 11.19 -6.82
C GLY A 117 -6.51 11.65 -7.76
N TRP A 118 -7.72 11.89 -7.23
CA TRP A 118 -8.94 12.19 -7.97
C TRP A 118 -9.06 13.68 -8.29
N ARG A 119 -9.47 14.01 -9.52
CA ARG A 119 -9.55 15.40 -9.97
C ARG A 119 -10.84 15.71 -10.73
N THR A 120 -11.38 16.90 -10.47
CA THR A 120 -12.48 17.49 -11.26
C THR A 120 -12.11 18.92 -11.65
N GLY A 121 -12.09 19.22 -12.94
CA GLY A 121 -11.68 20.54 -13.43
C GLY A 121 -10.26 20.94 -13.00
N GLY A 122 -9.35 19.97 -12.84
CA GLY A 122 -7.98 20.21 -12.35
C GLY A 122 -7.84 20.36 -10.84
N THR A 123 -8.93 20.44 -10.08
CA THR A 123 -8.92 20.50 -8.61
C THR A 123 -8.88 19.10 -8.03
N LEU A 124 -8.13 18.88 -6.95
CA LEU A 124 -8.13 17.61 -6.21
C LEU A 124 -9.45 17.48 -5.46
N ILE A 125 -10.26 16.49 -5.82
CA ILE A 125 -11.56 16.23 -5.19
C ILE A 125 -11.62 14.74 -4.89
N PRO A 126 -11.42 14.32 -3.63
CA PRO A 126 -11.50 12.93 -3.24
C PRO A 126 -12.95 12.45 -3.35
N PRO A 127 -13.17 11.13 -3.52
CA PRO A 127 -14.50 10.54 -3.37
C PRO A 127 -15.10 10.86 -2.00
N ASP A 128 -16.42 10.93 -1.92
CA ASP A 128 -17.14 11.29 -0.69
C ASP A 128 -16.89 10.24 0.42
N PRO A 129 -16.23 10.59 1.54
CA PRO A 129 -15.95 9.64 2.61
C PRO A 129 -17.19 8.97 3.19
N SER A 130 -18.38 9.57 3.09
CA SER A 130 -19.61 8.97 3.60
C SER A 130 -20.07 7.72 2.83
N ARG A 131 -19.34 7.32 1.78
CA ARG A 131 -19.62 6.13 0.94
C ARG A 131 -18.92 4.86 1.42
N GLY A 132 -18.52 4.81 2.70
CA GLY A 132 -17.98 3.61 3.34
C GLY A 132 -16.65 3.79 4.07
N ALA A 133 -16.20 5.03 4.33
CA ALA A 133 -14.90 5.25 4.97
C ALA A 133 -14.84 4.71 6.41
N GLU A 134 -16.00 4.49 7.04
CA GLU A 134 -16.14 3.81 8.32
C GLU A 134 -15.67 2.34 8.33
N HIS A 135 -15.46 1.74 7.14
CA HIS A 135 -14.96 0.37 6.98
C HIS A 135 -13.44 0.31 6.75
N LEU A 136 -12.78 1.47 6.68
CA LEU A 136 -11.35 1.55 6.40
C LEU A 136 -10.52 1.53 7.68
N HIS A 137 -9.29 1.09 7.55
CA HIS A 137 -8.32 0.95 8.64
C HIS A 137 -7.14 1.93 8.51
N ALA A 138 -6.88 2.42 7.30
CA ALA A 138 -5.87 3.44 7.03
C ALA A 138 -6.21 4.25 5.78
N VAL A 139 -5.51 5.37 5.61
CA VAL A 139 -5.55 6.20 4.41
C VAL A 139 -4.16 6.24 3.79
N GLU A 140 -4.04 5.96 2.49
CA GLU A 140 -2.76 6.10 1.77
C GLU A 140 -2.40 7.59 1.63
N VAL A 141 -1.61 8.10 2.56
CA VAL A 141 -1.16 9.50 2.59
C VAL A 141 0.05 9.73 1.68
N LEU A 142 0.84 8.67 1.44
CA LEU A 142 1.96 8.67 0.50
C LEU A 142 1.75 7.62 -0.59
N ASN A 143 1.23 8.06 -1.74
CA ASN A 143 1.19 7.26 -2.95
C ASN A 143 2.36 7.64 -3.88
N GLY A 144 3.19 6.67 -4.24
CA GLY A 144 4.42 6.87 -5.02
C GLY A 144 4.21 7.44 -6.43
N GLU A 145 3.13 7.08 -7.11
CA GLU A 145 2.74 7.63 -8.42
C GLU A 145 2.12 9.03 -8.30
N ARG A 146 1.55 9.38 -7.14
CA ARG A 146 0.94 10.71 -6.90
C ARG A 146 1.84 11.70 -6.20
N LEU A 147 3.07 11.34 -5.80
CA LEU A 147 3.99 12.27 -5.11
C LEU A 147 4.24 13.57 -5.89
N HIS A 148 4.11 13.60 -7.22
CA HIS A 148 4.28 14.82 -8.01
C HIS A 148 3.14 15.85 -7.83
N GLN A 149 2.00 15.43 -7.27
CA GLN A 149 0.81 16.27 -7.11
C GLN A 149 0.96 17.20 -5.90
N THR A 150 1.04 18.50 -6.16
CA THR A 150 1.09 19.52 -5.10
C THR A 150 -0.22 19.52 -4.31
N GLY A 151 -0.12 19.47 -2.98
CA GLY A 151 -1.27 19.44 -2.07
C GLY A 151 -1.92 18.07 -1.88
N GLY A 152 -1.53 17.04 -2.65
CA GLY A 152 -2.11 15.70 -2.54
C GLY A 152 -1.87 15.04 -1.19
N VAL A 153 -0.63 15.09 -0.69
CA VAL A 153 -0.27 14.55 0.63
C VAL A 153 -1.02 15.28 1.74
N ALA A 154 -1.02 16.62 1.74
CA ALA A 154 -1.74 17.42 2.74
C ALA A 154 -3.25 17.14 2.75
N LEU A 155 -3.86 16.92 1.57
CA LEU A 155 -5.26 16.52 1.47
C LEU A 155 -5.50 15.13 2.06
N ALA A 156 -4.65 14.15 1.75
CA ALA A 156 -4.77 12.80 2.28
C ALA A 156 -4.54 12.74 3.80
N GLU A 157 -3.58 13.51 4.33
CA GLU A 157 -3.38 13.71 5.77
C GLU A 157 -4.61 14.31 6.45
N ASP A 158 -5.24 15.33 5.84
CA ASP A 158 -6.45 15.95 6.36
C ASP A 158 -7.61 14.94 6.42
N LEU A 159 -7.75 14.10 5.40
CA LEU A 159 -8.73 13.00 5.38
C LEU A 159 -8.45 11.98 6.48
N ALA A 160 -7.21 11.49 6.60
CA ALA A 160 -6.81 10.55 7.65
C ALA A 160 -7.13 11.08 9.04
N ARG A 161 -6.75 12.34 9.30
CA ARG A 161 -7.01 13.03 10.57
C ARG A 161 -8.50 13.21 10.88
N ARG A 162 -9.33 13.56 9.88
CA ARG A 162 -10.78 13.72 10.06
C ARG A 162 -11.48 12.40 10.34
N LEU A 163 -10.99 11.31 9.74
CA LEU A 163 -11.52 9.97 9.92
C LEU A 163 -10.98 9.28 11.19
N GLY A 164 -9.95 9.84 11.82
CA GLY A 164 -9.28 9.21 12.96
C GLY A 164 -8.49 7.95 12.57
N LEU A 165 -8.05 7.87 11.32
CA LEU A 165 -7.30 6.73 10.76
C LEU A 165 -5.80 7.06 10.64
N PRO A 166 -4.91 6.07 10.80
CA PRO A 166 -3.50 6.24 10.50
C PRO A 166 -3.25 6.48 9.01
N GLY A 167 -2.09 7.07 8.72
CA GLY A 167 -1.58 7.20 7.36
C GLY A 167 -0.71 6.00 6.97
N SER A 168 -0.87 5.50 5.76
CA SER A 168 -0.01 4.48 5.13
C SER A 168 0.69 5.02 3.89
N GLY A 169 1.70 4.30 3.43
CA GLY A 169 2.41 4.56 2.18
C GLY A 169 2.53 3.30 1.31
N GLY A 170 2.41 3.51 0.01
CA GLY A 170 2.57 2.50 -1.03
C GLY A 170 3.10 3.13 -2.31
N SER A 171 3.91 2.39 -3.06
CA SER A 171 4.52 2.93 -4.28
C SER A 171 3.52 3.13 -5.42
N ASP A 172 2.45 2.33 -5.44
CA ASP A 172 1.53 2.19 -6.56
C ASP A 172 2.31 1.79 -7.83
N ALA A 173 3.27 0.89 -7.65
CA ALA A 173 4.24 0.54 -8.67
C ALA A 173 3.58 -0.28 -9.78
N HIS A 174 3.66 0.25 -11.00
CA HIS A 174 3.30 -0.45 -12.24
C HIS A 174 4.55 -0.87 -13.04
N ASP A 175 5.74 -0.50 -12.56
CA ASP A 175 7.03 -0.95 -13.07
C ASP A 175 8.04 -1.13 -11.93
N ALA A 176 9.08 -1.92 -12.18
CA ALA A 176 10.10 -2.20 -11.17
C ALA A 176 10.82 -0.94 -10.64
N PRO A 177 11.13 0.10 -11.46
CA PRO A 177 11.62 1.39 -10.97
C PRO A 177 10.59 2.25 -10.23
N ALA A 178 9.37 1.78 -9.97
CA ALA A 178 8.44 2.46 -9.10
C ALA A 178 8.42 1.89 -7.68
N LEU A 179 8.81 0.63 -7.54
CA LEU A 179 8.73 -0.10 -6.28
C LEU A 179 9.54 0.58 -5.15
N GLY A 180 8.99 0.54 -3.94
CA GLY A 180 9.62 1.02 -2.72
C GLY A 180 9.76 2.54 -2.62
N ARG A 181 9.05 3.32 -3.45
CA ARG A 181 9.02 4.79 -3.34
C ARG A 181 8.46 5.24 -2.00
N CYS A 182 7.32 4.68 -1.61
CA CYS A 182 6.66 4.92 -0.34
C CYS A 182 6.42 3.57 0.34
N LEU A 183 6.53 3.57 1.66
CA LEU A 183 6.46 2.38 2.51
C LEU A 183 5.53 2.66 3.69
N THR A 184 5.20 1.61 4.43
CA THR A 184 4.50 1.66 5.70
C THR A 184 5.30 0.94 6.77
N ASP A 185 5.46 1.60 7.91
CA ASP A 185 5.97 1.04 9.17
C ASP A 185 4.79 0.66 10.05
N VAL A 186 4.71 -0.62 10.44
CA VAL A 186 3.83 -1.08 11.51
C VAL A 186 4.69 -1.47 12.69
N SER A 187 4.82 -0.54 13.64
CA SER A 187 5.81 -0.65 14.71
C SER A 187 5.58 -1.89 15.58
N GLY A 188 6.58 -2.75 15.65
CA GLY A 188 6.56 -3.98 16.44
C GLY A 188 5.95 -5.20 15.75
N ALA A 189 5.47 -5.08 14.51
CA ALA A 189 5.10 -6.22 13.69
C ALA A 189 6.34 -7.02 13.29
N THR A 190 6.26 -8.36 13.41
CA THR A 190 7.38 -9.27 13.12
C THR A 190 7.04 -10.34 12.09
N ASP A 191 5.77 -10.40 11.67
CA ASP A 191 5.26 -11.30 10.64
C ASP A 191 4.03 -10.65 9.95
N VAL A 192 3.55 -11.27 8.87
CA VAL A 192 2.44 -10.74 8.06
C VAL A 192 1.15 -10.59 8.88
N ALA A 193 0.86 -11.54 9.77
CA ALA A 193 -0.36 -11.50 10.58
C ALA A 193 -0.34 -10.31 11.55
N SER A 194 0.73 -10.17 12.34
CA SER A 194 0.92 -9.04 13.27
C SER A 194 1.01 -7.69 12.54
N PHE A 195 1.54 -7.66 11.32
CA PHE A 195 1.55 -6.46 10.49
C PHE A 195 0.13 -6.01 10.11
N ILE A 196 -0.69 -6.93 9.60
CA ILE A 196 -2.08 -6.62 9.20
C ILE A 196 -2.92 -6.28 10.44
N GLU A 197 -2.77 -6.99 11.56
CA GLU A 197 -3.45 -6.69 12.82
C GLU A 197 -3.06 -5.33 13.38
N GLY A 198 -1.77 -4.99 13.35
CA GLY A 198 -1.25 -3.71 13.81
C GLY A 198 -1.81 -2.56 12.97
N LEU A 199 -1.83 -2.71 11.64
CA LEU A 199 -2.45 -1.75 10.74
C LEU A 199 -3.95 -1.60 11.02
N ALA A 200 -4.69 -2.72 11.12
CA ALA A 200 -6.11 -2.73 11.45
C ALA A 200 -6.42 -2.07 12.80
N SER A 201 -5.47 -2.13 13.74
CA SER A 201 -5.57 -1.52 15.06
C SER A 201 -5.07 -0.07 15.14
N GLY A 202 -4.69 0.53 14.01
CA GLY A 202 -4.29 1.94 13.93
C GLY A 202 -2.79 2.22 14.10
N TYR A 203 -1.94 1.20 14.13
CA TYR A 203 -0.50 1.34 14.40
C TYR A 203 0.35 1.39 13.12
N ALA A 204 -0.06 2.20 12.14
CA ALA A 204 0.66 2.38 10.89
C ALA A 204 1.21 3.80 10.73
N ALA A 205 2.38 3.92 10.12
CA ALA A 205 2.97 5.20 9.73
C ALA A 205 3.52 5.12 8.31
N ALA A 206 3.16 6.09 7.47
CA ALA A 206 3.72 6.22 6.14
C ALA A 206 5.20 6.66 6.20
N VAL A 207 5.99 6.14 5.27
CA VAL A 207 7.42 6.41 5.14
C VAL A 207 7.73 6.69 3.67
N LEU A 208 8.55 7.70 3.42
CA LEU A 208 9.11 8.00 2.10
C LEU A 208 10.55 7.49 2.06
N SER A 209 10.87 6.70 1.04
CA SER A 209 12.24 6.19 0.87
C SER A 209 13.23 7.33 0.69
N GLN A 210 14.18 7.46 1.61
CA GLN A 210 15.23 8.47 1.53
C GLN A 210 16.10 8.31 0.27
N ARG A 211 16.35 7.07 -0.16
CA ARG A 211 17.08 6.77 -1.42
C ARG A 211 16.36 7.39 -2.62
N TRP A 212 15.05 7.18 -2.72
CA TRP A 212 14.24 7.72 -3.81
C TRP A 212 14.10 9.23 -3.76
N ALA A 213 13.86 9.78 -2.57
CA ALA A 213 13.72 11.21 -2.34
C ALA A 213 14.98 11.97 -2.74
N ARG A 214 16.15 11.51 -2.32
CA ARG A 214 17.45 12.10 -2.67
C ARG A 214 17.73 12.06 -4.16
N ALA A 215 17.50 10.91 -4.81
CA ALA A 215 17.67 10.77 -6.26
C ALA A 215 16.78 11.75 -7.06
N ARG A 216 15.68 12.22 -6.47
CA ARG A 216 14.78 13.25 -7.02
C ARG A 216 14.95 14.60 -6.32
N GLY A 217 15.95 14.85 -5.48
CA GLY A 217 16.07 16.11 -4.76
C GLY A 217 14.79 16.57 -4.04
N TYR A 218 13.94 15.65 -3.57
CA TYR A 218 12.70 15.99 -2.85
C TYR A 218 13.01 16.68 -1.53
N ASP A 219 14.15 16.36 -0.91
CA ASP A 219 14.64 16.99 0.31
C ASP A 219 14.68 18.53 0.21
N TYR A 220 14.87 19.07 -1.00
CA TYR A 220 14.80 20.51 -1.27
C TYR A 220 13.51 20.94 -1.97
N ARG A 221 13.03 20.17 -2.95
CA ARG A 221 11.90 20.55 -3.81
C ARG A 221 10.53 20.38 -3.15
N ARG A 222 10.45 19.54 -2.12
CA ARG A 222 9.23 19.11 -1.44
C ARG A 222 9.46 19.03 0.07
N PRO A 223 9.61 20.19 0.73
CA PRO A 223 9.84 20.24 2.19
C PRO A 223 8.69 19.60 2.98
N ASP A 224 7.48 19.54 2.40
CA ASP A 224 6.32 18.83 2.93
C ASP A 224 6.52 17.32 3.03
N LEU A 225 7.45 16.73 2.27
CA LEU A 225 7.76 15.30 2.31
C LEU A 225 8.90 14.95 3.26
N VAL A 226 9.66 15.94 3.76
CA VAL A 226 10.80 15.74 4.66
C VAL A 226 10.43 14.98 5.95
N PRO A 227 9.28 15.24 6.61
CA PRO A 227 8.88 14.51 7.81
C PRO A 227 8.73 12.99 7.61
N TYR A 228 8.54 12.55 6.36
CA TYR A 228 8.33 11.15 6.01
C TYR A 228 9.62 10.39 5.70
N LEU A 229 10.75 11.07 5.54
CA LEU A 229 11.99 10.45 5.10
C LEU A 229 12.54 9.48 6.15
N ARG A 230 12.73 8.23 5.75
CA ARG A 230 13.54 7.25 6.48
C ARG A 230 14.46 6.48 5.55
#